data_AF-C3ZZF2-F1
#
_entry.id   AF-C3ZZF2-F1
#
_cell.length_a   1.000
_cell.length_b   1.000
_cell.length_c   1.000
_cell.angle_alpha   90.00
_cell.angle_beta   90.00
_cell.angle_gamma   90.00
#
_symmetry.space_group_name_H-M   'P 1'
#
loop_
_entity.id
_entity.type
_entity.pdbx_description
1 polymer ?
#
loop_
_entity_poly.entity_id
_entity_poly.type
_entity_poly.pdbx_seq_one_letter_code
_entity_poly.pdbx_strand_id
1 'polypeptide(L)'
;MVLFSPKAEAKLIQETVPGIWQESFFPFAPTQTYTIIYIGDDYAVEYDCESVFGLLNYCIHILSRKPTQDPGLTMKLLQGSLDMGLNSEKLDYVQTLQEGCW
;
A
#
# COMPACT_ATOMS: atom_id res chain seq x y z
N MET A 1 1.53 -32.24 -7.63
CA MET A 1 0.18 -31.79 -7.25
C MET A 1 0.29 -30.31 -6.90
N VAL A 2 0.01 -29.44 -7.86
CA VAL A 2 0.03 -27.98 -7.64
C VAL A 2 -1.35 -27.63 -7.09
N LEU A 3 -1.43 -27.30 -5.81
CA LEU A 3 -2.63 -26.76 -5.22
C LEU A 3 -2.78 -25.34 -5.77
N PHE A 4 -3.73 -25.13 -6.69
CA PHE A 4 -4.19 -23.80 -7.06
C PHE A 4 -4.77 -23.15 -5.80
N SER A 5 -4.04 -22.22 -5.20
CA SER A 5 -4.62 -21.32 -4.20
C SER A 5 -5.61 -20.43 -4.95
N PRO A 6 -6.90 -20.37 -4.58
CA PRO A 6 -7.80 -19.37 -5.14
C PRO A 6 -7.20 -17.99 -4.88
N LYS A 7 -7.14 -17.14 -5.92
CA LYS A 7 -6.75 -15.74 -5.74
C LYS A 7 -7.78 -15.12 -4.80
N ALA A 8 -7.33 -14.56 -3.68
CA ALA A 8 -8.17 -13.72 -2.86
C ALA A 8 -8.36 -12.39 -3.61
N GLU A 9 -9.61 -11.99 -3.82
CA GLU A 9 -9.96 -10.73 -4.46
C GLU A 9 -10.64 -9.83 -3.43
N ALA A 10 -10.13 -8.61 -3.27
CA ALA A 10 -10.74 -7.56 -2.47
C ALA A 10 -11.50 -6.57 -3.36
N LYS A 11 -12.50 -5.89 -2.79
CA LYS A 11 -13.11 -4.70 -3.39
C LYS A 11 -12.61 -3.45 -2.69
N LEU A 12 -12.31 -2.43 -3.49
CA LEU A 12 -12.09 -1.07 -3.00
C LEU A 12 -13.38 -0.27 -3.16
N ILE A 13 -13.88 0.25 -2.04
CA ILE A 13 -15.06 1.11 -1.97
C ILE A 13 -14.55 2.54 -1.80
N GLN A 14 -14.89 3.41 -2.74
CA GLN A 14 -14.48 4.81 -2.68
C GLN A 14 -15.17 5.53 -1.51
N GLU A 15 -14.37 6.24 -0.72
CA GLU A 15 -14.85 7.08 0.38
C GLU A 15 -15.32 8.46 -0.08
N THR A 16 -15.95 9.21 0.83
CA THR A 16 -16.42 10.57 0.57
C THR A 16 -15.29 11.55 0.23
N VAL A 17 -14.10 11.34 0.77
CA VAL A 17 -12.90 12.12 0.48
C VAL A 17 -12.19 11.52 -0.73
N PRO A 18 -11.98 12.27 -1.83
CA PRO A 18 -11.24 11.78 -2.99
C PRO A 18 -9.83 11.34 -2.60
N GLY A 19 -9.38 10.20 -3.13
CA GLY A 19 -8.07 9.64 -2.78
C GLY A 19 -8.10 8.70 -1.58
N ILE A 20 -9.28 8.41 -1.02
CA ILE A 20 -9.45 7.44 0.07
C ILE A 20 -10.37 6.30 -0.39
N TRP A 21 -9.97 5.06 -0.09
CA TRP A 21 -10.73 3.85 -0.37
C TRP A 21 -10.73 2.90 0.81
N GLN A 22 -11.85 2.24 1.05
CA GLN A 22 -11.98 1.17 2.03
C GLN A 22 -11.94 -0.20 1.35
N GLU A 23 -11.13 -1.11 1.88
CA GLU A 23 -11.06 -2.50 1.47
C GLU A 23 -12.22 -3.33 2.02
N SER A 24 -12.74 -4.26 1.22
CA SER A 24 -13.72 -5.24 1.65
C SER A 24 -13.49 -6.59 0.98
N PHE A 25 -13.35 -7.65 1.77
CA PHE A 25 -13.25 -9.03 1.29
C PHE A 25 -14.59 -9.77 1.39
N PHE A 26 -15.06 -10.00 2.61
CA PHE A 26 -16.30 -10.67 2.94
C PHE A 26 -16.87 -10.10 4.26
N PRO A 27 -18.16 -10.31 4.55
CA PRO A 27 -18.75 -9.80 5.80
C PRO A 27 -17.94 -10.23 7.02
N PHE A 28 -17.61 -9.27 7.90
CA PHE A 28 -16.82 -9.46 9.14
C PHE A 28 -15.30 -9.66 8.99
N ALA A 29 -14.74 -9.63 7.78
CA ALA A 29 -13.29 -9.54 7.62
C ALA A 29 -12.78 -8.17 8.12
N PRO A 30 -11.56 -8.08 8.69
CA PRO A 30 -10.87 -6.80 8.90
C PRO A 30 -10.81 -5.99 7.59
N THR A 31 -10.89 -4.67 7.70
CA THR A 31 -10.96 -3.77 6.54
C THR A 31 -9.86 -2.73 6.62
N GLN A 32 -9.08 -2.58 5.55
CA GLN A 32 -8.09 -1.51 5.46
C GLN A 32 -8.66 -0.25 4.84
N THR A 33 -8.10 0.91 5.25
CA THR A 33 -8.35 2.19 4.58
C THR A 33 -7.06 2.63 3.89
N TYR A 34 -7.13 2.80 2.57
CA TYR A 34 -6.03 3.22 1.73
C TYR A 34 -6.17 4.70 1.36
N THR A 35 -5.10 5.47 1.58
CA THR A 35 -5.04 6.89 1.22
C THR A 35 -3.92 7.13 0.22
N ILE A 36 -4.23 7.66 -0.96
CA ILE A 36 -3.22 8.05 -1.95
C ILE A 36 -2.66 9.41 -1.56
N ILE A 37 -1.38 9.44 -1.20
CA ILE A 37 -0.66 10.64 -0.74
C ILE A 37 0.13 11.32 -1.87
N TYR A 38 0.53 10.55 -2.89
CA TYR A 38 1.10 11.08 -4.13
C TYR A 38 0.59 10.30 -5.33
N ILE A 39 0.35 10.99 -6.44
CA ILE A 39 0.04 10.36 -7.72
C ILE A 39 0.79 11.09 -8.83
N GLY A 40 1.45 10.33 -9.70
CA GLY A 40 2.13 10.81 -10.89
C GLY A 40 1.73 9.99 -12.11
N ASP A 41 2.42 10.24 -13.22
CA ASP A 41 2.11 9.56 -14.48
C ASP A 41 2.44 8.06 -14.41
N ASP A 42 3.55 7.69 -13.76
CA ASP A 42 4.07 6.32 -13.70
C ASP A 42 4.15 5.72 -12.28
N TYR A 43 3.76 6.47 -11.26
CA TYR A 43 3.77 6.02 -9.87
C TYR A 43 2.54 6.47 -9.08
N ALA A 44 2.28 5.79 -7.98
CA ALA A 44 1.45 6.28 -6.89
C ALA A 44 2.09 5.92 -5.56
N VAL A 45 1.83 6.73 -4.53
CA VAL A 45 2.20 6.41 -3.16
C VAL A 45 0.94 6.36 -2.33
N GLU A 46 0.75 5.24 -1.66
CA GLU A 46 -0.38 4.94 -0.80
C GLU A 46 0.09 4.82 0.64
N TYR A 47 -0.78 5.24 1.56
CA TYR A 47 -0.62 5.04 2.99
C TYR A 47 -1.88 4.36 3.54
N ASP A 48 -1.69 3.24 4.22
CA ASP A 48 -2.72 2.61 5.04
C ASP A 48 -2.29 2.55 6.49
N CYS A 49 -3.27 2.73 7.37
CA CYS A 49 -3.05 2.80 8.81
C CYS A 49 -4.30 2.30 9.52
N GLU A 50 -4.16 1.19 10.23
CA GLU A 50 -5.22 0.59 11.02
C GLU A 50 -4.71 0.29 12.44
N SER A 51 -5.59 0.39 13.43
CA SER A 51 -5.29 -0.11 14.77
C SER A 51 -6.16 -1.31 15.08
N VAL A 52 -5.52 -2.48 15.22
CA VAL A 52 -6.21 -3.75 15.53
C VAL A 52 -5.79 -4.18 16.93
N PHE A 53 -6.78 -4.29 17.84
CA PHE A 53 -6.55 -4.62 19.25
C PHE A 53 -5.50 -3.73 19.97
N GLY A 54 -5.41 -2.45 19.58
CA GLY A 54 -4.47 -1.49 20.17
C GLY A 54 -3.03 -1.59 19.62
N LEU A 55 -2.78 -2.49 18.66
CA LEU A 55 -1.55 -2.49 17.89
C LEU A 55 -1.76 -1.65 16.64
N LEU A 56 -0.92 -0.63 16.46
CA LEU A 56 -0.90 0.17 15.25
C LEU A 56 -0.18 -0.61 14.15
N ASN A 57 -0.85 -0.79 13.02
CA ASN A 57 -0.27 -1.33 11.80
C ASN A 57 -0.40 -0.27 10.71
N TYR A 58 0.72 0.14 10.13
CA TYR A 58 0.73 1.10 9.05
C TYR A 58 1.72 0.69 7.98
N CYS A 59 1.38 0.95 6.73
CA CYS A 59 2.24 0.69 5.59
C CYS A 59 2.29 1.91 4.66
N ILE A 60 3.43 2.07 3.99
CA ILE A 60 3.58 3.00 2.87
C ILE A 60 3.87 2.13 1.64
N HIS A 61 3.00 2.18 0.64
CA HIS A 61 3.20 1.46 -0.61
C HIS A 61 3.65 2.43 -1.70
N ILE A 62 4.78 2.12 -2.32
CA ILE A 62 5.25 2.79 -3.53
C ILE A 62 4.88 1.90 -4.71
N LEU A 63 3.86 2.33 -5.45
CA LEU A 63 3.29 1.61 -6.58
C LEU A 63 3.86 2.15 -7.88
N SER A 64 4.21 1.26 -8.81
CA SER A 64 4.78 1.59 -10.12
C SER A 64 3.91 1.00 -11.23
N ARG A 65 3.74 1.73 -12.33
CA ARG A 65 3.12 1.19 -13.56
C ARG A 65 4.00 0.16 -14.28
N LYS A 66 5.28 0.10 -13.93
CA LYS A 66 6.25 -0.86 -14.49
C LYS A 66 6.63 -1.88 -13.42
N PRO A 67 6.95 -3.13 -13.79
CA PRO A 67 7.42 -4.15 -12.85
C PRO A 67 8.67 -3.73 -12.05
N THR A 68 9.47 -2.83 -12.62
CA THR A 68 10.62 -2.19 -11.96
C THR A 68 10.48 -0.67 -12.04
N GLN A 69 10.74 0.00 -10.92
CA GLN A 69 10.77 1.45 -10.82
C GLN A 69 12.21 1.96 -10.86
N ASP A 70 12.41 3.18 -11.36
CA ASP A 70 13.69 3.87 -11.24
C ASP A 70 14.08 3.99 -9.75
N PRO A 71 15.28 3.53 -9.34
CA PRO A 71 15.70 3.59 -7.94
C PRO A 71 15.77 5.01 -7.38
N GLY A 72 16.14 6.00 -8.21
CA GLY A 72 16.20 7.41 -7.81
C GLY A 72 14.81 7.97 -7.48
N LEU A 73 13.82 7.64 -8.29
CA LEU A 73 12.41 7.95 -8.02
C LEU A 73 11.93 7.28 -6.74
N THR A 74 12.21 5.99 -6.55
CA THR A 74 11.84 5.26 -5.32
C THR A 74 12.39 5.95 -4.07
N MET A 75 13.68 6.32 -4.08
CA MET A 75 14.30 7.01 -2.94
C MET A 75 13.68 8.39 -2.69
N LYS A 76 13.31 9.12 -3.74
CA LYS A 76 12.64 10.42 -3.62
C LYS A 76 11.25 10.29 -2.99
N LEU A 77 10.47 9.30 -3.43
CA LEU A 77 9.13 9.04 -2.89
C LEU A 77 9.17 8.53 -1.44
N LEU A 78 10.14 7.67 -1.13
CA LEU A 78 10.41 7.24 0.24
C LEU A 78 10.74 8.43 1.13
N GLN A 79 11.68 9.29 0.71
CA GLN A 79 12.05 10.47 1.49
C GLN A 79 10.86 11.41 1.70
N GLY A 80 10.06 11.66 0.67
CA GLY A 80 8.85 12.48 0.80
C GLY A 80 7.86 11.92 1.82
N SER A 81 7.72 10.60 1.89
CA SER A 81 6.86 9.93 2.87
C SER A 81 7.42 10.02 4.30
N LEU A 82 8.75 9.96 4.45
CA LEU A 82 9.44 10.17 5.74
C LEU A 82 9.28 11.61 6.23
N ASP A 83 9.39 12.59 5.33
CA ASP A 83 9.25 14.02 5.65
C ASP A 83 7.83 14.38 6.12
N MET A 84 6.82 13.60 5.73
CA MET A 84 5.44 13.71 6.23
C MET A 84 5.27 13.16 7.66
N GLY A 85 6.27 12.48 8.22
CA GLY A 85 6.19 11.89 9.55
C GLY A 85 5.35 10.61 9.63
N LEU A 86 5.07 9.97 8.49
CA LEU A 86 4.22 8.77 8.41
C LEU A 86 4.90 7.49 8.95
N ASN A 87 6.22 7.52 9.17
CA ASN A 87 6.99 6.42 9.73
C ASN A 87 7.27 6.63 11.23
N SER A 88 6.23 6.61 12.06
CA SER A 88 6.33 6.92 13.50
C SER A 88 7.26 5.98 14.26
N GLU A 89 7.33 4.70 13.85
CA GLU A 89 8.15 3.65 14.48
C GLU A 89 9.55 3.51 13.86
N LYS A 90 9.91 4.37 12.89
CA LYS A 90 11.23 4.37 12.23
C LYS A 90 11.60 3.01 11.63
N LEU A 91 10.65 2.36 10.98
CA LEU A 91 10.83 1.09 10.29
C LEU A 91 11.77 1.25 9.09
N ASP A 92 12.59 0.23 8.83
CA ASP A 92 13.42 0.15 7.65
C ASP A 92 12.58 -0.08 6.38
N TYR A 93 13.01 0.50 5.26
CA TYR A 93 12.39 0.25 3.96
C TYR A 93 12.73 -1.16 3.46
N VAL A 94 11.70 -1.92 3.10
CA VAL A 94 11.85 -3.26 2.52
C VAL A 94 11.13 -3.29 1.17
N GLN A 95 11.89 -3.51 0.09
CA GLN A 95 11.31 -3.69 -1.23
C GLN A 95 10.79 -5.13 -1.40
N THR A 96 9.52 -5.27 -1.77
CA THR A 96 8.92 -6.58 -2.08
C THR A 96 9.49 -7.14 -3.38
N LEU A 97 9.80 -8.44 -3.40
CA LEU A 97 10.22 -9.14 -4.62
C LEU A 97 9.00 -9.37 -5.53
N GLN A 98 9.10 -8.99 -6.80
CA GLN A 98 8.05 -9.13 -7.82
C GLN A 98 8.24 -10.39 -8.69
N GLU A 99 9.05 -11.36 -8.25
CA GLU A 99 9.35 -12.56 -9.06
C GLU A 99 8.09 -13.42 -9.28
N GLY A 100 7.69 -13.58 -10.55
CA GLY A 100 6.56 -14.43 -10.92
C GLY A 100 5.17 -13.81 -10.73
N CYS A 101 5.09 -12.54 -10.34
CA CYS A 101 3.86 -11.77 -10.23
C CYS A 101 3.76 -10.78 -11.39
N TRP A 102 2.79 -10.98 -12.30
CA TRP A 102 2.49 -10.11 -13.45
C TRP A 102 0.99 -9.96 -13.63
#